data_AF-A0A1G4S8G7-F1
#
_entry.id   AF-A0A1G4S8G7-F1
#
_cell.length_a   1.000
_cell.length_b   1.000
_cell.length_c   1.000
_cell.angle_alpha   90.00
_cell.angle_beta   90.00
_cell.angle_gamma   90.00
#
_symmetry.space_group_name_H-M   'P 1'
#
loop_
_entity.id
_entity.type
_entity.pdbx_description
1 polymer ?
#
loop_
_entity_poly.entity_id
_entity_poly.type
_entity_poly.pdbx_seq_one_letter_code
_entity_poly.pdbx_strand_id
1 'polypeptide(L)' 'MLAAAGILAFGAVIVWMEVPDLLKNKRKKDFWVFSVLLTLGLGLAIAKSMRAEVPNPLEWIAYLYKPLSDFIFGLLESSD' A
#
# COMPACT_ATOMS: atom_id res chain seq x y z
N MET A 1 6.78 17.62 -6.82
CA MET A 1 7.94 17.24 -7.67
C MET A 1 9.13 16.80 -6.84
N LEU A 2 9.66 17.62 -5.91
CA LEU A 2 10.80 17.24 -5.06
C LEU A 2 10.58 15.97 -4.23
N ALA A 3 9.40 15.80 -3.62
CA ALA A 3 9.08 14.61 -2.84
C ALA A 3 9.08 13.32 -3.69
N ALA A 4 8.47 13.35 -4.89
CA ALA A 4 8.51 12.22 -5.83
C ALA A 4 9.95 11.90 -6.28
N ALA A 5 10.77 12.92 -6.54
CA ALA A 5 12.18 12.72 -6.88
C ALA A 5 12.98 12.06 -5.73
N GLY A 6 12.73 12.48 -4.49
CA GLY A 6 13.33 11.85 -3.31
C GLY A 6 12.89 10.38 -3.13
N ILE A 7 11.60 10.09 -3.35
CA ILE A 7 11.06 8.72 -3.31
C ILE A 7 11.72 7.84 -4.39
N LEU A 8 11.87 8.35 -5.61
CA LEU A 8 12.54 7.63 -6.70
C LEU A 8 14.03 7.40 -6.41
N ALA A 9 14.73 8.40 -5.86
CA ALA A 9 16.12 8.25 -5.45
C ALA A 9 16.29 7.17 -4.39
N PHE A 10 15.39 7.14 -3.40
CA PHE A 10 15.39 6.09 -2.38
C PHE A 10 15.12 4.70 -2.98
N GLY A 11 14.14 4.59 -3.87
CA GLY A 11 13.87 3.37 -4.62
C GLY A 11 15.08 2.88 -5.43
N ALA A 12 15.83 3.79 -6.05
CA ALA A 12 17.04 3.44 -6.79
C ALA A 12 18.15 2.87 -5.89
N VAL A 13 18.30 3.40 -4.66
CA VAL A 13 19.24 2.85 -3.66
C VAL A 13 18.84 1.43 -3.26
N ILE A 14 17.55 1.19 -2.99
CA ILE A 14 17.02 -0.14 -2.65
C ILE A 14 17.32 -1.12 -3.79
N VAL A 15 17.00 -0.73 -5.03
CA VAL A 15 17.28 -1.54 -6.22
C VAL A 15 18.77 -1.86 -6.32
N TRP A 16 19.65 -0.88 -6.13
CA TRP A 16 21.09 -1.12 -6.21
C TRP A 16 21.59 -2.08 -5.12
N MET A 17 21.02 -2.06 -3.92
CA MET A 17 21.41 -2.98 -2.86
C MET A 17 20.87 -4.40 -3.08
N GLU A 18 19.59 -4.55 -3.41
CA GLU A 18 18.92 -5.86 -3.43
C GLU A 18 19.00 -6.56 -4.79
N VAL A 19 18.80 -5.86 -5.91
CA VAL A 19 18.80 -6.48 -7.25
C VAL A 19 20.06 -7.28 -7.57
N PRO A 20 21.30 -6.84 -7.28
CA PRO A 20 22.48 -7.64 -7.57
C PRO A 20 22.52 -8.94 -6.76
N ASP A 21 22.02 -8.96 -5.52
CA ASP A 21 21.95 -10.19 -4.72
C ASP A 21 20.88 -11.15 -5.27
N LEU A 22 19.71 -10.61 -5.65
CA LEU A 22 18.63 -11.39 -6.26
C LEU A 22 19.02 -12.00 -7.62
N LEU A 23 19.78 -11.28 -8.45
CA LEU A 23 20.30 -11.81 -9.71
C LEU A 23 21.35 -12.91 -9.50
N LYS A 24 22.27 -12.73 -8.53
CA LYS A 24 23.31 -13.72 -8.22
C LYS A 24 22.73 -15.05 -7.77
N ASN A 25 21.67 -15.01 -6.97
CA ASN A 25 21.02 -16.22 -6.44
C ASN A 25 20.02 -16.87 -7.42
N LYS A 26 19.88 -16.36 -8.65
CA LYS A 26 18.92 -16.82 -9.69
C LYS A 26 17.47 -17.00 -9.19
N ARG A 27 17.08 -16.34 -8.10
CA ARG A 27 15.75 -16.49 -7.48
C ARG A 27 14.73 -15.64 -8.22
N LYS A 28 14.28 -16.15 -9.37
CA LYS A 28 13.29 -15.46 -10.23
C LYS A 28 11.97 -15.15 -9.52
N LYS A 29 11.54 -16.02 -8.59
CA LYS A 29 10.33 -15.80 -7.78
C LYS A 29 10.50 -14.61 -6.84
N ASP A 30 11.60 -14.58 -6.10
CA ASP A 30 11.92 -13.51 -5.16
C ASP A 30 12.08 -12.18 -5.88
N PHE A 31 12.68 -12.17 -7.08
CA PHE A 31 12.81 -10.97 -7.89
C PHE A 31 11.45 -10.42 -8.31
N TRP A 32 10.53 -11.30 -8.67
CA TRP A 32 9.17 -10.90 -9.03
C TRP A 32 8.42 -10.32 -7.83
N VAL A 33 8.48 -10.98 -6.67
CA VAL A 33 7.86 -10.48 -5.43
C VAL A 33 8.47 -9.13 -5.03
N PHE A 34 9.79 -9.02 -5.03
CA PHE A 34 10.51 -7.77 -4.76
C PHE A 34 10.06 -6.64 -5.69
N SER A 35 10.06 -6.89 -7.00
CA SER A 35 9.67 -5.88 -7.99
C SER A 35 8.23 -5.42 -7.80
N VAL A 36 7.29 -6.35 -7.58
CA VAL A 36 5.88 -5.99 -7.34
C VAL A 36 5.74 -5.16 -6.08
N LEU A 37 6.36 -5.60 -4.98
CA LEU A 37 6.26 -4.91 -3.69
C LEU A 37 6.90 -3.52 -3.74
N LEU A 38 8.06 -3.39 -4.39
CA LEU A 38 8.76 -2.13 -4.57
C LEU A 38 7.94 -1.16 -5.44
N THR A 39 7.42 -1.64 -6.57
CA THR A 39 6.58 -0.80 -7.46
C THR A 39 5.31 -0.36 -6.76
N LEU A 40 4.65 -1.22 -5.98
CA LEU A 40 3.48 -0.85 -5.19
C LEU A 40 3.83 0.19 -4.13
N GLY A 41 4.90 -0.02 -3.36
CA GLY A 41 5.35 0.92 -2.33
C GLY A 41 5.72 2.30 -2.91
N LEU A 42 6.52 2.33 -3.98
CA LEU A 42 6.88 3.58 -4.66
C LEU A 42 5.66 4.25 -5.28
N GLY A 43 4.79 3.49 -5.95
CA GLY A 43 3.58 3.99 -6.58
C GLY A 43 2.65 4.66 -5.56
N LEU A 44 2.40 3.99 -4.43
CA LEU A 44 1.60 4.55 -3.33
C LEU A 44 2.25 5.79 -2.72
N ALA A 45 3.57 5.78 -2.51
CA ALA A 45 4.29 6.92 -1.95
C ALA A 45 4.23 8.15 -2.89
N ILE A 46 4.40 7.94 -4.19
CA ILE A 46 4.29 9.00 -5.21
C ILE A 46 2.84 9.50 -5.30
N ALA A 47 1.86 8.61 -5.36
CA ALA A 47 0.45 8.97 -5.39
C ALA A 47 0.06 9.82 -4.17
N LYS A 48 0.48 9.39 -2.97
CA LYS A 48 0.29 10.15 -1.73
C LYS A 48 0.99 11.52 -1.79
N SER A 49 2.22 11.57 -2.32
CA SER A 49 2.95 12.83 -2.50
C SER A 49 2.25 13.80 -3.46
N MET A 50 1.48 13.30 -4.42
CA MET A 50 0.71 14.10 -5.36
C MET A 50 -0.67 14.48 -4.81
N ARG A 51 -0.96 14.15 -3.54
CA ARG A 51 -2.29 14.28 -2.93
C ARG A 51 -3.39 13.57 -3.74
N ALA A 52 -3.03 12.51 -4.47
CA ALA A 52 -4.03 11.64 -5.07
C ALA A 52 -4.85 10.98 -3.95
N GLU A 53 -6.15 10.87 -4.16
CA GLU A 53 -7.04 10.13 -3.28
C GLU A 53 -6.72 8.64 -3.43
N VAL A 54 -5.78 8.17 -2.62
CA VAL A 54 -5.50 6.76 -2.47
C VAL A 54 -6.58 6.20 -1.55
N PRO A 55 -7.43 5.27 -2.02
CA PRO A 55 -8.49 4.71 -1.20
C PRO A 55 -7.91 4.12 0.07
N ASN A 56 -8.45 4.54 1.21
CA ASN A 56 -7.98 4.12 2.51
C ASN A 56 -8.48 2.70 2.80
N PRO A 57 -7.62 1.71 3.08
CA PRO A 57 -8.06 0.36 3.43
C PRO A 57 -9.01 0.34 4.64
N LEU A 58 -8.87 1.29 5.57
CA LEU A 58 -9.78 1.44 6.71
C LEU A 58 -11.21 1.78 6.27
N GLU A 59 -11.39 2.54 5.19
CA GLU A 59 -12.73 2.84 4.67
C GLU A 59 -13.39 1.58 4.09
N TRP A 60 -12.60 0.70 3.49
CA TRP A 60 -13.11 -0.57 2.96
C TRP A 60 -13.52 -1.51 4.08
N ILE A 61 -12.70 -1.58 5.15
CA ILE A 61 -13.04 -2.31 6.36
C ILE A 61 -14.31 -1.70 6.98
N ALA A 62 -14.37 -0.38 7.13
CA ALA A 62 -15.54 0.30 7.67
C ALA A 62 -16.80 0.02 6.84
N TYR A 63 -16.71 0.03 5.51
CA TYR A 63 -17.81 -0.33 4.61
C TYR A 63 -18.30 -1.76 4.83
N LEU A 64 -17.36 -2.70 5.00
CA LEU A 64 -17.68 -4.11 5.27
C LEU A 64 -18.37 -4.31 6.62
N TYR A 65 -17.96 -3.54 7.64
CA TYR A 65 -18.50 -3.62 9.00
C TYR A 65 -19.77 -2.77 9.21
N LYS A 66 -20.04 -1.81 8.31
CA LYS A 66 -21.21 -0.93 8.36
C LYS A 66 -22.54 -1.66 8.59
N PRO A 67 -22.91 -2.73 7.86
CA PRO A 67 -24.16 -3.44 8.10
C PRO A 67 -24.25 -4.06 9.50
N LEU A 68 -23.12 -4.50 10.07
CA LEU A 68 -23.07 -5.02 11.44
C LEU A 68 -23.26 -3.87 12.45
N SER A 69 -22.61 -2.73 12.23
CA SER A 69 -22.81 -1.54 13.05
C SER A 69 -24.26 -1.07 13.02
N ASP A 70 -24.86 -0.95 11.84
CA ASP A 70 -26.26 -0.52 11.67
C ASP A 70 -27.22 -1.49 12.37
N PHE A 71 -26.95 -2.80 12.33
CA PHE A 71 -27.71 -3.80 13.07
C PHE A 71 -27.61 -3.63 14.59
N ILE A 72 -26.40 -3.44 15.12
CA ILE A 72 -26.18 -3.26 16.57
C ILE A 72 -26.83 -1.96 17.07
N PHE A 73 -26.65 -0.86 16.33
CA PHE A 73 -27.26 0.42 16.68
C PHE A 73 -28.79 0.38 16.58
N GLY A 74 -29.33 -0.28 15.55
CA GLY A 74 -30.78 -0.48 15.41
C GLY A 74 -31.39 -1.31 16.55
N LEU A 75 -30.66 -2.30 17.07
CA LEU A 75 -31.11 -3.07 18.24
C LEU A 75 -31.10 -2.22 19.52
N LEU A 76 -30.09 -1.38 19.72
CA LEU A 76 -30.00 -0.48 20.87
C LEU A 76 -31.12 0.56 20.87
N GLU A 77 -31.43 1.13 19.70
CA GLU A 77 -32.47 2.16 19.55
C GLU A 77 -33.90 1.59 19.65
N SER A 78 -34.07 0.28 19.40
CA SER A 78 -35.37 -0.40 19.56
C SER A 78 -35.71 -0.81 21.00
N SER A 79 -34.79 -0.62 21.95
CA SER A 79 -34.91 -1.10 23.33
C SER A 79 -35.25 0.01 24.35
N ASP A 80 -35.44 1.26 23.90
CA ASP A 80 -36.03 2.39 24.62
C ASP A 80 -37.50 2.60 24.21
#